data_AF-F7JR27-F1
#
_entry.id   AF-F7JR27-F1
#
_cell.length_a   1.000
_cell.length_b   1.000
_cell.length_c   1.000
_cell.angle_alpha   90.00
_cell.angle_beta   90.00
_cell.angle_gamma   90.00
#
_symmetry.space_group_name_H-M   'P 1'
#
loop_
_entity.id
_entity.type
_entity.pdbx_description
1 polymer ?
#
loop_
_entity_poly.entity_id
_entity_poly.type
_entity_poly.pdbx_seq_one_letter_code
_entity_poly.pdbx_strand_id
1 'polypeptide(L)'
;MREENKQMIPLWGPYSKKYMGISRIMRESRIPGARWDLVVYPTYANSAVSVPNVTVPSDYHPWNCDNEGKYFRYRYELLWKDMLYADVDFFSIEDETWGIRVSYQNNTDRNQNCLLNFFAAEEYPQNSVYVIHRPEKSEVWNALQYDELVYAKKRPWEHLNHDAMKKGEVFIEDFTDGNGLGASYYIMLAKHWDLKWFGGDRGDTAAYKIQLKNRYKNAVLSIRYKTMQNQEKVSFTSRFGSVVFEPTSTPAMCRIPLGALEAGEFQFRLEAIGTLGNGVFLDFFAITEEEEAEKVYAVKEIRNVIPKIERQNERVKYQYNYGEIPIYFTIQNRRIRNRDLYSGCLEDALITRMTNSDQTYDNLTKSFSGAFMDKHSDEGFYHASMVEAIFLPAKSRRVEYAYVSTCEEKKYTNHELEKLWEMRAKTVSGTG
;
A
#
# COMPACT_ATOMS: atom_id res chain seq x y z
N MET A 1 -3.23 -10.88 2.14
CA MET A 1 -4.62 -11.29 1.84
C MET A 1 -4.91 -12.56 2.62
N ARG A 2 -6.03 -12.64 3.36
CA ARG A 2 -6.40 -13.88 4.08
C ARG A 2 -6.65 -15.00 3.07
N GLU A 3 -6.34 -16.25 3.43
CA GLU A 3 -6.47 -17.42 2.55
C GLU A 3 -7.87 -17.53 1.92
N GLU A 4 -8.90 -17.27 2.73
CA GLU A 4 -10.31 -17.27 2.34
C GLU A 4 -10.66 -16.33 1.17
N ASN A 5 -9.88 -15.25 0.97
CA ASN A 5 -10.14 -14.25 -0.06
C ASN A 5 -9.27 -14.40 -1.32
N LYS A 6 -8.31 -15.35 -1.32
CA LYS A 6 -7.33 -15.49 -2.42
C LYS A 6 -7.94 -15.83 -3.78
N GLN A 7 -9.15 -16.39 -3.81
CA GLN A 7 -9.82 -16.78 -5.06
C GLN A 7 -10.84 -15.75 -5.57
N MET A 8 -11.11 -14.67 -4.81
CA MET A 8 -12.16 -13.72 -5.15
C MET A 8 -11.71 -12.57 -6.04
N ILE A 9 -10.41 -12.26 -6.09
CA ILE A 9 -9.88 -11.10 -6.83
C ILE A 9 -8.84 -11.57 -7.85
N PRO A 10 -8.96 -11.18 -9.14
CA PRO A 10 -7.95 -11.47 -10.16
C PRO A 10 -6.56 -11.00 -9.74
N LEU A 11 -5.52 -11.68 -10.20
CA LEU A 11 -4.15 -11.33 -9.81
C LEU A 11 -3.72 -9.95 -10.35
N TRP A 12 -4.20 -9.61 -11.54
CA TRP A 12 -3.93 -8.37 -12.25
C TRP A 12 -5.19 -7.52 -12.34
N GLY A 13 -5.05 -6.19 -12.27
CA GLY A 13 -6.15 -5.26 -12.41
C GLY A 13 -5.79 -3.83 -11.99
N PRO A 14 -6.70 -2.85 -12.12
CA PRO A 14 -6.46 -1.46 -11.73
C PRO A 14 -6.63 -1.28 -10.20
N TYR A 15 -5.72 -1.88 -9.42
CA TYR A 15 -5.84 -1.94 -7.96
C TYR A 15 -5.15 -0.79 -7.22
N SER A 16 -4.39 0.05 -7.93
CA SER A 16 -3.74 1.19 -7.31
C SER A 16 -4.76 2.18 -6.76
N LYS A 17 -4.44 2.70 -5.57
CA LYS A 17 -5.24 3.75 -4.89
C LYS A 17 -4.67 5.15 -5.12
N LYS A 18 -3.54 5.26 -5.83
CA LYS A 18 -2.85 6.53 -6.10
C LYS A 18 -2.99 6.92 -7.56
N TYR A 19 -2.62 6.04 -8.48
CA TYR A 19 -2.54 6.36 -9.91
C TYR A 19 -3.15 5.29 -10.81
N MET A 20 -3.79 5.70 -11.90
CA MET A 20 -4.40 4.78 -12.85
C MET A 20 -3.34 4.03 -13.65
N GLY A 21 -3.57 2.74 -13.84
CA GLY A 21 -2.65 1.86 -14.54
C GLY A 21 -3.06 0.41 -14.36
N ILE A 22 -2.07 -0.48 -14.42
CA ILE A 22 -2.25 -1.89 -14.13
C ILE A 22 -1.40 -2.30 -12.94
N SER A 23 -1.97 -3.12 -12.07
CA SER A 23 -1.32 -3.62 -10.87
C SER A 23 -1.31 -5.16 -10.86
N ARG A 24 -0.30 -5.76 -10.22
CA ARG A 24 -0.25 -7.19 -9.87
C ARG A 24 -0.18 -7.35 -8.35
N ILE A 25 -1.04 -8.18 -7.78
CA ILE A 25 -0.95 -8.58 -6.37
C ILE A 25 0.23 -9.55 -6.21
N MET A 26 1.18 -9.24 -5.34
CA MET A 26 2.38 -10.05 -5.09
C MET A 26 2.10 -11.09 -3.99
N ARG A 27 1.40 -12.17 -4.34
CA ARG A 27 1.02 -13.24 -3.38
C ARG A 27 2.22 -13.97 -2.78
N GLU A 28 3.34 -13.94 -3.49
CA GLU A 28 4.61 -14.58 -3.14
C GLU A 28 5.43 -13.74 -2.14
N SER A 29 5.10 -12.45 -1.99
CA SER A 29 5.79 -11.57 -1.06
C SER A 29 5.60 -12.04 0.39
N ARG A 30 6.69 -11.96 1.16
CA ARG A 30 6.64 -12.09 2.63
C ARG A 30 5.89 -10.93 3.28
N ILE A 31 5.60 -9.85 2.56
CA ILE A 31 4.78 -8.74 3.01
C ILE A 31 3.35 -8.93 2.48
N PRO A 32 2.38 -9.31 3.34
CA PRO A 32 1.02 -9.55 2.90
C PRO A 32 0.39 -8.28 2.32
N GLY A 33 -0.11 -8.37 1.09
CA GLY A 33 -0.76 -7.23 0.43
C GLY A 33 0.19 -6.34 -0.37
N ALA A 34 1.46 -6.75 -0.52
CA ALA A 34 2.37 -6.18 -1.50
C ALA A 34 1.76 -6.22 -2.91
N ARG A 35 2.00 -5.16 -3.67
CA ARG A 35 1.42 -4.93 -4.99
C ARG A 35 2.42 -4.20 -5.87
N TRP A 36 2.62 -4.71 -7.07
CA TRP A 36 3.34 -3.98 -8.10
C TRP A 36 2.40 -3.13 -8.93
N ASP A 37 2.76 -1.89 -9.20
CA ASP A 37 2.00 -0.93 -9.98
C ASP A 37 2.77 -0.47 -11.22
N LEU A 38 2.07 -0.35 -12.33
CA LEU A 38 2.54 0.28 -13.56
C LEU A 38 1.55 1.37 -13.99
N VAL A 39 1.96 2.62 -13.79
CA VAL A 39 1.23 3.80 -14.23
C VAL A 39 1.59 4.10 -15.68
N VAL A 40 0.58 4.33 -16.52
CA VAL A 40 0.77 4.70 -17.93
C VAL A 40 0.33 6.13 -18.14
N TYR A 41 1.29 7.00 -18.45
CA TYR A 41 1.12 8.44 -18.45
C TYR A 41 1.48 9.05 -19.83
N PRO A 42 0.52 9.08 -20.77
CA PRO A 42 0.69 9.76 -22.05
C PRO A 42 0.66 11.28 -21.90
N THR A 43 1.51 11.97 -22.63
CA THR A 43 1.65 13.44 -22.57
C THR A 43 1.99 14.02 -23.94
N TYR A 44 2.02 15.35 -24.01
CA TYR A 44 2.68 16.08 -25.10
C TYR A 44 3.74 17.02 -24.56
N ALA A 45 4.68 17.39 -25.43
CA ALA A 45 5.89 18.09 -25.04
C ALA A 45 5.59 19.43 -24.37
N ASN A 46 6.25 19.69 -23.23
CA ASN A 46 6.15 20.92 -22.44
C ASN A 46 4.69 21.28 -22.08
N SER A 47 3.93 20.27 -21.67
CA SER A 47 2.53 20.43 -21.29
C SER A 47 2.33 20.48 -19.77
N ALA A 48 1.11 20.82 -19.38
CA ALA A 48 0.64 20.80 -18.00
C ALA A 48 -0.36 19.67 -17.74
N VAL A 49 -0.40 18.66 -18.62
CA VAL A 49 -1.18 17.42 -18.39
C VAL A 49 -0.78 16.90 -17.02
N SER A 50 -1.73 16.54 -16.17
CA SER A 50 -1.46 16.01 -14.82
C SER A 50 -1.25 14.49 -14.88
N VAL A 51 -0.58 13.90 -13.89
CA VAL A 51 -0.48 12.42 -13.76
C VAL A 51 -1.84 11.83 -13.41
N PRO A 52 -2.14 10.56 -13.76
CA PRO A 52 -3.51 10.03 -13.68
C PRO A 52 -3.88 9.63 -12.26
N ASN A 53 -3.99 10.60 -11.36
CA ASN A 53 -4.29 10.41 -9.96
C ASN A 53 -5.76 10.01 -9.79
N VAL A 54 -6.03 8.89 -9.12
CA VAL A 54 -7.38 8.33 -8.99
C VAL A 54 -8.23 9.00 -7.91
N THR A 55 -7.64 9.91 -7.14
CA THR A 55 -8.29 10.62 -6.02
C THR A 55 -8.65 12.06 -6.34
N VAL A 56 -8.14 12.60 -7.44
CA VAL A 56 -8.42 13.97 -7.89
C VAL A 56 -8.64 14.02 -9.40
N PRO A 57 -9.39 15.01 -9.93
CA PRO A 57 -9.54 15.18 -11.37
C PRO A 57 -8.17 15.37 -12.05
N SER A 58 -7.84 14.52 -13.02
CA SER A 58 -6.51 14.48 -13.65
C SER A 58 -6.53 14.14 -15.15
N ASP A 59 -7.56 14.61 -15.87
CA ASP A 59 -7.73 14.50 -17.33
C ASP A 59 -7.71 13.09 -17.93
N TYR A 60 -7.67 12.06 -17.08
CA TYR A 60 -7.96 10.68 -17.46
C TYR A 60 -9.42 10.33 -17.15
N HIS A 61 -10.03 9.56 -18.05
CA HIS A 61 -11.43 9.17 -17.98
C HIS A 61 -11.54 7.66 -18.21
N PRO A 62 -11.95 6.86 -17.22
CA PRO A 62 -12.35 5.47 -17.45
C PRO A 62 -13.38 5.41 -18.58
N TRP A 63 -13.12 4.57 -19.58
CA TRP A 63 -13.87 4.62 -20.83
C TRP A 63 -14.61 3.31 -21.13
N ASN A 64 -13.97 2.17 -20.86
CA ASN A 64 -14.57 0.87 -21.15
C ASN A 64 -13.91 -0.23 -20.31
N CYS A 65 -14.63 -1.29 -19.99
CA CYS A 65 -14.09 -2.51 -19.38
C CYS A 65 -14.91 -3.73 -19.80
N ASP A 66 -14.31 -4.91 -19.73
CA ASP A 66 -15.05 -6.17 -19.85
C ASP A 66 -15.57 -6.65 -18.50
N ASN A 67 -16.55 -7.56 -18.54
CA ASN A 67 -17.16 -8.13 -17.33
C ASN A 67 -16.23 -9.10 -16.59
N GLU A 68 -15.18 -9.60 -17.26
CA GLU A 68 -14.23 -10.57 -16.70
C GLU A 68 -13.00 -9.90 -16.07
N GLY A 69 -12.86 -8.57 -16.19
CA GLY A 69 -11.67 -7.84 -15.75
C GLY A 69 -10.40 -8.23 -16.53
N LYS A 70 -10.53 -8.70 -17.78
CA LYS A 70 -9.43 -9.06 -18.70
C LYS A 70 -9.17 -7.98 -19.74
N TYR A 71 -9.96 -6.91 -19.76
CA TYR A 71 -9.74 -5.74 -20.60
C TYR A 71 -10.30 -4.49 -19.93
N PHE A 72 -9.54 -3.40 -19.95
CA PHE A 72 -10.05 -2.09 -19.58
C PHE A 72 -9.31 -0.98 -20.31
N ARG A 73 -10.01 0.14 -20.49
CA ARG A 73 -9.53 1.35 -21.17
C ARG A 73 -9.83 2.58 -20.33
N TYR A 74 -8.90 3.51 -20.35
CA TYR A 74 -9.20 4.92 -20.10
C TYR A 74 -8.71 5.80 -21.25
N ARG A 75 -9.30 6.98 -21.37
CA ARG A 75 -8.87 8.04 -22.28
C ARG A 75 -8.18 9.14 -21.50
N TYR A 76 -7.03 9.59 -21.99
CA TYR A 76 -6.40 10.84 -21.58
C TYR A 76 -6.81 11.96 -22.52
N GLU A 77 -7.46 12.99 -22.01
CA GLU A 77 -7.61 14.24 -22.75
C GLU A 77 -6.31 15.05 -22.63
N LEU A 78 -5.59 15.22 -23.73
CA LEU A 78 -4.33 15.98 -23.75
C LEU A 78 -4.59 17.43 -24.17
N LEU A 79 -5.51 17.64 -25.09
CA LEU A 79 -6.10 18.93 -25.43
C LEU A 79 -7.62 18.78 -25.50
N TRP A 80 -8.31 19.76 -24.91
CA TRP A 80 -9.77 19.85 -24.84
C TRP A 80 -10.50 19.54 -26.15
N LYS A 81 -11.72 19.02 -26.03
CA LYS A 81 -12.65 18.74 -27.15
C LYS A 81 -12.12 17.71 -28.13
N ASP A 82 -11.51 16.64 -27.62
CA ASP A 82 -10.93 15.56 -28.43
C ASP A 82 -9.92 16.06 -29.51
N MET A 83 -9.32 17.24 -29.31
CA MET A 83 -8.37 17.80 -30.28
C MET A 83 -7.07 17.01 -30.29
N LEU A 84 -6.63 16.55 -29.12
CA LEU A 84 -5.53 15.60 -28.94
C LEU A 84 -5.85 14.75 -27.73
N TYR A 85 -5.87 13.43 -27.90
CA TYR A 85 -6.13 12.50 -26.80
C TYR A 85 -5.34 11.20 -26.98
N ALA A 86 -5.24 10.41 -25.91
CA ALA A 86 -4.65 9.08 -25.94
C ALA A 86 -5.58 8.06 -25.29
N ASP A 87 -6.01 7.05 -26.03
CA ASP A 87 -6.68 5.90 -25.44
C ASP A 87 -5.63 4.91 -24.93
N VAL A 88 -5.68 4.56 -23.65
CA VAL A 88 -4.80 3.58 -22.99
C VAL A 88 -5.61 2.31 -22.72
N ASP A 89 -5.23 1.24 -23.39
CA ASP A 89 -5.83 -0.09 -23.31
C ASP A 89 -4.93 -1.05 -22.53
N PHE A 90 -5.53 -1.80 -21.61
CA PHE A 90 -4.92 -2.95 -20.96
C PHE A 90 -5.70 -4.20 -21.32
N PHE A 91 -5.00 -5.28 -21.66
CA PHE A 91 -5.62 -6.52 -22.08
C PHE A 91 -4.84 -7.74 -21.63
N SER A 92 -5.53 -8.73 -21.07
CA SER A 92 -4.94 -10.01 -20.70
C SER A 92 -4.59 -10.81 -21.95
N ILE A 93 -3.32 -11.20 -22.03
CA ILE A 93 -2.80 -12.12 -23.04
C ILE A 93 -2.91 -13.55 -22.50
N GLU A 94 -2.42 -13.75 -21.28
CA GLU A 94 -2.47 -14.99 -20.49
C GLU A 94 -2.41 -14.61 -18.99
N ASP A 95 -2.46 -15.60 -18.09
CA ASP A 95 -2.64 -15.37 -16.65
C ASP A 95 -1.63 -14.41 -16.02
N GLU A 96 -0.38 -14.48 -16.47
CA GLU A 96 0.75 -13.72 -15.93
C GLU A 96 1.34 -12.71 -16.93
N THR A 97 0.64 -12.46 -18.05
CA THR A 97 1.10 -11.51 -19.06
C THR A 97 -0.03 -10.61 -19.55
N TRP A 98 0.23 -9.31 -19.52
CA TRP A 98 -0.70 -8.27 -19.93
C TRP A 98 -0.10 -7.36 -20.98
N GLY A 99 -0.88 -7.11 -22.02
CA GLY A 99 -0.55 -6.15 -23.07
C GLY A 99 -1.07 -4.76 -22.73
N ILE A 100 -0.33 -3.76 -23.21
CA ILE A 100 -0.63 -2.34 -23.08
C ILE A 100 -0.56 -1.73 -24.47
N ARG A 101 -1.60 -1.00 -24.83
CA ARG A 101 -1.69 -0.32 -26.12
C ARG A 101 -2.11 1.13 -25.90
N VAL A 102 -1.32 2.06 -26.41
CA VAL A 102 -1.57 3.49 -26.28
C VAL A 102 -1.78 4.08 -27.66
N SER A 103 -3.00 4.52 -27.94
CA SER A 103 -3.40 5.08 -29.24
C SER A 103 -3.59 6.58 -29.13
N TYR A 104 -2.60 7.34 -29.60
CA TYR A 104 -2.70 8.78 -29.75
C TYR A 104 -3.53 9.17 -30.98
N GLN A 105 -4.44 10.11 -30.80
CA GLN A 105 -5.24 10.70 -31.87
C GLN A 105 -5.00 12.21 -31.91
N ASN A 106 -4.49 12.72 -33.02
CA ASN A 106 -4.31 14.15 -33.25
C ASN A 106 -5.33 14.66 -34.26
N ASN A 107 -6.38 15.31 -33.75
CA ASN A 107 -7.39 15.98 -34.55
C ASN A 107 -7.06 17.46 -34.81
N THR A 108 -5.91 17.96 -34.35
CA THR A 108 -5.45 19.33 -34.66
C THR A 108 -4.95 19.45 -36.10
N ASP A 109 -4.84 20.68 -36.57
CA ASP A 109 -4.24 21.02 -37.87
C ASP A 109 -2.71 21.19 -37.80
N ARG A 110 -2.10 20.85 -36.64
CA ARG A 110 -0.66 20.98 -36.40
C ARG A 110 -0.05 19.64 -36.04
N ASN A 111 1.22 19.48 -36.36
CA ASN A 111 2.00 18.35 -35.87
C ASN A 111 2.20 18.50 -34.36
N GLN A 112 2.04 17.41 -33.64
CA GLN A 112 2.22 17.35 -32.19
C GLN A 112 3.42 16.45 -31.86
N ASN A 113 4.12 16.79 -30.78
CA ASN A 113 5.18 15.96 -30.24
C ASN A 113 4.70 15.36 -28.91
N CYS A 114 4.46 14.05 -28.89
CA CYS A 114 3.96 13.33 -27.73
C CYS A 114 5.09 12.60 -26.99
N LEU A 115 4.87 12.27 -25.72
CA LEU A 115 5.75 11.43 -24.92
C LEU A 115 4.89 10.43 -24.15
N LEU A 116 5.41 9.24 -23.92
CA LEU A 116 4.73 8.22 -23.14
C LEU A 116 5.60 7.81 -21.96
N ASN A 117 5.12 8.09 -20.75
CA ASN A 117 5.79 7.72 -19.51
C ASN A 117 5.17 6.45 -18.92
N PHE A 118 6.02 5.57 -18.42
CA PHE A 118 5.64 4.40 -17.64
C PHE A 118 6.33 4.47 -16.29
N PHE A 119 5.58 4.44 -15.20
CA PHE A 119 6.15 4.43 -13.85
C PHE A 119 5.87 3.09 -13.18
N ALA A 120 6.93 2.34 -12.89
CA ALA A 120 6.86 1.06 -12.21
C ALA A 120 7.28 1.22 -10.74
N ALA A 121 6.49 0.69 -9.82
CA ALA A 121 6.76 0.71 -8.38
C ALA A 121 6.23 -0.56 -7.69
N GLU A 122 6.83 -0.91 -6.56
CA GLU A 122 6.24 -1.84 -5.60
C GLU A 122 5.68 -1.04 -4.44
N GLU A 123 4.40 -1.23 -4.16
CA GLU A 123 3.67 -0.57 -3.08
C GLU A 123 3.35 -1.62 -2.00
N TYR A 124 3.83 -1.36 -0.79
CA TYR A 124 3.47 -2.15 0.38
C TYR A 124 2.30 -1.48 1.11
N PRO A 125 1.45 -2.23 1.84
CA PRO A 125 0.36 -1.62 2.60
C PRO A 125 0.79 -0.55 3.60
N GLN A 126 2.04 -0.61 4.08
CA GLN A 126 2.68 0.40 4.91
C GLN A 126 4.12 0.58 4.42
N ASN A 127 4.62 1.81 4.33
CA ASN A 127 5.99 2.07 3.86
C ASN A 127 7.06 1.79 4.92
N SER A 128 6.63 1.58 6.17
CA SER A 128 7.49 1.24 7.30
C SER A 128 6.81 0.23 8.20
N VAL A 129 7.61 -0.46 9.01
CA VAL A 129 7.16 -1.34 10.08
C VAL A 129 7.83 -0.97 11.39
N TYR A 130 7.22 -1.34 12.51
CA TYR A 130 7.91 -1.32 13.78
C TYR A 130 8.38 -2.74 14.11
N VAL A 131 9.69 -2.96 14.09
CA VAL A 131 10.29 -4.27 14.38
C VAL A 131 10.51 -4.41 15.88
N ILE A 132 10.04 -5.52 16.46
CA ILE A 132 10.21 -5.84 17.88
C ILE A 132 11.63 -6.36 18.12
N HIS A 133 12.42 -5.61 18.88
CA HIS A 133 13.66 -6.09 19.47
C HIS A 133 13.36 -6.71 20.83
N ARG A 134 13.93 -7.89 21.08
CA ARG A 134 13.69 -8.67 22.29
C ARG A 134 14.87 -9.60 22.58
N PRO A 135 15.08 -9.99 23.85
CA PRO A 135 16.05 -11.02 24.20
C PRO A 135 15.61 -12.39 23.66
N GLU A 136 16.57 -13.31 23.47
CA GLU A 136 16.30 -14.67 22.98
C GLU A 136 15.31 -15.42 23.87
N LYS A 137 15.49 -15.32 25.19
CA LYS A 137 14.54 -15.84 26.19
C LYS A 137 13.36 -14.88 26.37
N SER A 138 12.42 -14.91 25.43
CA SER A 138 11.18 -14.13 25.51
C SER A 138 9.99 -14.84 24.87
N GLU A 139 8.80 -14.59 25.42
CA GLU A 139 7.53 -14.87 24.75
C GLU A 139 6.97 -13.56 24.21
N VAL A 140 6.53 -13.52 22.96
CA VAL A 140 5.94 -12.32 22.35
C VAL A 140 4.71 -12.72 21.55
N TRP A 141 3.62 -11.97 21.73
CA TRP A 141 2.37 -12.16 20.98
C TRP A 141 1.69 -10.81 20.70
N ASN A 142 0.94 -10.76 19.61
CA ASN A 142 0.19 -9.57 19.20
C ASN A 142 -1.09 -9.45 20.05
N ALA A 143 -1.50 -8.23 20.41
CA ALA A 143 -2.69 -8.00 21.23
C ALA A 143 -4.02 -8.43 20.58
N LEU A 144 -4.04 -8.60 19.25
CA LEU A 144 -5.16 -9.14 18.48
C LEU A 144 -5.24 -10.68 18.52
N GLN A 145 -4.32 -11.35 19.22
CA GLN A 145 -4.35 -12.79 19.49
C GLN A 145 -5.04 -13.09 20.83
N TYR A 146 -6.14 -12.40 21.12
CA TYR A 146 -6.97 -12.67 22.29
C TYR A 146 -7.84 -13.93 22.09
N ASP A 147 -8.16 -14.61 23.19
CA ASP A 147 -9.19 -15.66 23.24
C ASP A 147 -10.58 -15.07 23.48
N GLU A 148 -10.65 -13.98 24.23
CA GLU A 148 -11.89 -13.28 24.55
C GLU A 148 -11.67 -11.77 24.52
N LEU A 149 -12.59 -11.08 23.83
CA LEU A 149 -12.70 -9.63 23.84
C LEU A 149 -14.16 -9.24 24.06
N VAL A 150 -14.41 -8.58 25.20
CA VAL A 150 -15.74 -8.12 25.60
C VAL A 150 -15.69 -6.61 25.81
N TYR A 151 -16.62 -5.90 25.16
CA TYR A 151 -16.94 -4.53 25.54
C TYR A 151 -18.11 -4.59 26.52
N ALA A 152 -18.01 -3.91 27.66
CA ALA A 152 -19.07 -3.88 28.67
C ALA A 152 -20.37 -3.31 28.08
N LYS A 153 -20.24 -2.29 27.23
CA LYS A 153 -21.34 -1.74 26.43
C LYS A 153 -21.28 -2.31 25.01
N LYS A 154 -22.33 -3.08 24.65
CA LYS A 154 -22.44 -3.71 23.32
C LYS A 154 -22.40 -2.68 22.21
N ARG A 155 -21.70 -3.00 21.13
CA ARG A 155 -21.56 -2.13 19.95
C ARG A 155 -22.30 -2.73 18.74
N PRO A 156 -22.93 -1.90 17.89
CA PRO A 156 -23.70 -2.40 16.74
C PRO A 156 -22.87 -3.18 15.71
N TRP A 157 -21.57 -2.93 15.62
CA TRP A 157 -20.67 -3.53 14.61
C TRP A 157 -19.82 -4.69 15.14
N GLU A 158 -20.08 -5.22 16.34
CA GLU A 158 -19.27 -6.33 16.89
C GLU A 158 -19.25 -7.58 16.00
N HIS A 159 -20.29 -7.77 15.18
CA HIS A 159 -20.42 -8.86 14.21
C HIS A 159 -20.31 -8.41 12.74
N LEU A 160 -20.05 -7.12 12.50
CA LEU A 160 -19.95 -6.48 11.19
C LEU A 160 -18.80 -5.46 11.21
N ASN A 161 -17.60 -5.93 11.52
CA ASN A 161 -16.44 -5.06 11.61
C ASN A 161 -16.12 -4.46 10.23
N HIS A 162 -15.81 -3.17 10.24
CA HIS A 162 -15.46 -2.41 9.04
C HIS A 162 -14.15 -2.94 8.43
N ASP A 163 -14.01 -2.76 7.11
CA ASP A 163 -12.77 -3.08 6.37
C ASP A 163 -12.28 -4.54 6.54
N ALA A 164 -13.22 -5.46 6.81
CA ALA A 164 -12.96 -6.87 7.10
C ALA A 164 -12.01 -7.12 8.30
N MET A 165 -11.86 -6.14 9.20
CA MET A 165 -11.02 -6.25 10.40
C MET A 165 -11.61 -7.24 11.43
N LYS A 166 -10.77 -7.76 12.33
CA LYS A 166 -11.22 -8.52 13.50
C LYS A 166 -11.95 -7.58 14.47
N LYS A 167 -12.75 -8.15 15.38
CA LYS A 167 -13.34 -7.39 16.48
C LYS A 167 -12.22 -6.70 17.29
N GLY A 168 -12.33 -5.39 17.44
CA GLY A 168 -11.35 -4.56 18.16
C GLY A 168 -10.05 -4.28 17.43
N GLU A 169 -9.85 -4.78 16.21
CA GLU A 169 -8.71 -4.39 15.38
C GLU A 169 -8.91 -2.98 14.84
N VAL A 170 -7.90 -2.13 15.02
CA VAL A 170 -7.89 -0.75 14.54
C VAL A 170 -6.54 -0.39 13.96
N PHE A 171 -6.54 0.41 12.90
CA PHE A 171 -5.32 0.94 12.29
C PHE A 171 -4.66 1.98 13.19
N ILE A 172 -3.39 1.75 13.51
CA ILE A 172 -2.53 2.59 14.34
C ILE A 172 -1.13 2.55 13.70
N GLU A 173 -0.78 3.58 12.91
CA GLU A 173 0.42 3.59 12.06
C GLU A 173 1.73 3.26 12.81
N ASP A 174 1.84 3.67 14.07
CA ASP A 174 3.05 3.54 14.89
C ASP A 174 3.16 2.20 15.65
N PHE A 175 2.28 1.24 15.37
CA PHE A 175 2.26 -0.12 15.93
C PHE A 175 3.00 -1.13 15.03
N THR A 176 3.35 -2.30 15.55
CA THR A 176 4.25 -3.26 14.86
C THR A 176 3.67 -3.80 13.57
N ASP A 177 2.37 -4.11 13.57
CA ASP A 177 1.63 -4.52 12.38
C ASP A 177 0.82 -3.36 11.76
N GLY A 178 1.05 -2.14 12.25
CA GLY A 178 0.26 -0.93 11.99
C GLY A 178 -1.22 -1.05 12.37
N ASN A 179 -1.57 -2.06 13.17
CA ASN A 179 -2.87 -2.24 13.79
C ASN A 179 -2.68 -2.62 15.26
N GLY A 180 -3.68 -2.35 16.09
CA GLY A 180 -3.71 -2.75 17.49
C GLY A 180 -5.09 -3.16 17.96
N LEU A 181 -5.15 -3.75 19.15
CA LEU A 181 -6.39 -3.98 19.87
C LEU A 181 -6.90 -2.68 20.48
N GLY A 182 -8.14 -2.33 20.23
CA GLY A 182 -8.80 -1.21 20.88
C GLY A 182 -10.27 -1.13 20.51
N ALA A 183 -10.71 0.04 20.06
CA ALA A 183 -12.08 0.33 19.71
C ALA A 183 -12.15 1.13 18.41
N SER A 184 -13.06 0.76 17.51
CA SER A 184 -13.20 1.39 16.19
C SER A 184 -13.46 2.90 16.25
N TYR A 185 -12.85 3.67 15.35
CA TYR A 185 -13.04 5.14 15.26
C TYR A 185 -14.48 5.57 14.96
N TYR A 186 -15.34 4.67 14.48
CA TYR A 186 -16.76 4.93 14.28
C TYR A 186 -17.50 5.36 15.56
N ILE A 187 -16.97 5.07 16.76
CA ILE A 187 -17.54 5.62 18.00
C ILE A 187 -17.56 7.15 18.00
N MET A 188 -16.64 7.81 17.29
CA MET A 188 -16.61 9.27 17.15
C MET A 188 -17.75 9.81 16.30
N LEU A 189 -18.28 9.00 15.38
CA LEU A 189 -19.42 9.33 14.53
C LEU A 189 -20.75 9.05 15.24
N ALA A 190 -20.76 8.11 16.19
CA ALA A 190 -21.93 7.69 16.95
C ALA A 190 -21.97 8.25 18.39
N LYS A 191 -21.63 9.54 18.58
CA LYS A 191 -21.56 10.17 19.92
C LYS A 191 -22.84 10.01 20.75
N HIS A 192 -24.00 10.00 20.09
CA HIS A 192 -25.30 9.86 20.74
C HIS A 192 -25.53 8.49 21.41
N TRP A 193 -24.71 7.47 21.08
CA TRP A 193 -24.73 6.17 21.75
C TRP A 193 -23.84 6.12 22.99
N ASP A 194 -23.07 7.18 23.29
CA ASP A 194 -22.21 7.27 24.47
C ASP A 194 -21.29 6.03 24.61
N LEU A 195 -20.68 5.62 23.49
CA LEU A 195 -19.74 4.51 23.44
C LEU A 195 -18.34 5.02 23.76
N LYS A 196 -17.60 4.29 24.60
CA LYS A 196 -16.22 4.64 24.95
C LYS A 196 -15.19 3.82 24.18
N TRP A 197 -13.95 4.30 24.21
CA TRP A 197 -12.79 3.54 23.73
C TRP A 197 -12.56 2.32 24.62
N PHE A 198 -11.80 1.33 24.14
CA PHE A 198 -11.50 0.15 24.95
C PHE A 198 -10.78 0.54 26.24
N GLY A 199 -11.29 0.05 27.37
CA GLY A 199 -10.81 0.42 28.70
C GLY A 199 -11.55 1.62 29.31
N GLY A 200 -12.38 2.31 28.53
CA GLY A 200 -13.16 3.45 29.01
C GLY A 200 -14.45 3.04 29.71
N ASP A 201 -15.08 1.94 29.29
CA ASP A 201 -16.22 1.36 30.01
C ASP A 201 -15.72 0.36 31.05
N ARG A 202 -16.21 0.48 32.29
CA ARG A 202 -15.89 -0.47 33.35
C ARG A 202 -16.41 -1.86 32.97
N GLY A 203 -15.54 -2.87 33.06
CA GLY A 203 -15.85 -4.24 32.65
C GLY A 203 -15.41 -4.60 31.22
N ASP A 204 -14.90 -3.64 30.44
CA ASP A 204 -14.20 -3.97 29.18
C ASP A 204 -13.09 -4.98 29.48
N THR A 205 -13.04 -6.07 28.72
CA THR A 205 -12.18 -7.21 29.01
C THR A 205 -11.41 -7.66 27.77
N ALA A 206 -10.13 -7.97 27.95
CA ALA A 206 -9.36 -8.82 27.04
C ALA A 206 -8.70 -9.97 27.80
N ALA A 207 -8.78 -11.19 27.26
CA ALA A 207 -8.15 -12.38 27.84
C ALA A 207 -7.32 -13.16 26.82
N TYR A 208 -6.22 -13.73 27.29
CA TYR A 208 -5.20 -14.42 26.51
C TYR A 208 -4.79 -15.72 27.20
N LYS A 209 -4.63 -16.77 26.41
CA LYS A 209 -4.08 -18.08 26.76
C LYS A 209 -2.88 -18.35 25.87
N ILE A 210 -1.70 -18.31 26.46
CA ILE A 210 -0.42 -18.41 25.76
C ILE A 210 0.31 -19.64 26.28
N GLN A 211 0.91 -20.40 25.37
CA GLN A 211 1.81 -21.49 25.74
C GLN A 211 3.22 -20.94 25.92
N LEU A 212 3.69 -20.80 27.16
CA LEU A 212 5.06 -20.40 27.46
C LEU A 212 6.01 -21.56 27.15
N LYS A 213 7.07 -21.27 26.40
CA LYS A 213 8.16 -22.21 26.10
C LYS A 213 9.23 -22.17 27.19
N ASN A 214 9.38 -21.02 27.82
CA ASN A 214 10.43 -20.75 28.80
C ASN A 214 9.89 -20.72 30.24
N ARG A 215 10.75 -21.10 31.19
CA ARG A 215 10.57 -20.85 32.63
C ARG A 215 11.23 -19.53 33.00
N TYR A 216 10.59 -18.72 33.85
CA TYR A 216 11.09 -17.43 34.33
C TYR A 216 11.21 -17.41 35.86
N LYS A 217 12.30 -16.82 36.37
CA LYS A 217 12.49 -16.66 37.82
C LYS A 217 11.75 -15.44 38.34
N ASN A 218 11.93 -14.31 37.67
CA ASN A 218 11.27 -13.04 37.96
C ASN A 218 10.76 -12.45 36.64
N ALA A 219 9.62 -12.94 36.17
CA ALA A 219 9.04 -12.48 34.93
C ALA A 219 8.46 -11.07 35.05
N VAL A 220 8.62 -10.29 33.99
CA VAL A 220 7.93 -9.02 33.76
C VAL A 220 7.16 -9.12 32.44
N LEU A 221 5.90 -8.68 32.47
CA LEU A 221 5.10 -8.46 31.27
C LEU A 221 5.30 -7.03 30.79
N SER A 222 5.90 -6.87 29.63
CA SER A 222 5.93 -5.61 28.89
C SER A 222 4.73 -5.53 27.94
N ILE A 223 3.98 -4.44 27.99
CA ILE A 223 2.82 -4.17 27.14
C ILE A 223 3.10 -2.88 26.38
N ARG A 224 3.20 -2.96 25.05
CA ARG A 224 3.30 -1.76 24.22
C ARG A 224 1.90 -1.23 23.93
N TYR A 225 1.69 0.06 24.15
CA TYR A 225 0.36 0.66 24.10
C TYR A 225 0.41 2.14 23.67
N LYS A 226 -0.75 2.69 23.36
CA LYS A 226 -0.99 4.12 23.13
C LYS A 226 -2.36 4.49 23.66
N THR A 227 -2.53 5.66 24.24
CA THR A 227 -3.86 6.13 24.69
C THR A 227 -4.53 6.98 23.63
N MET A 228 -5.86 7.01 23.61
CA MET A 228 -6.60 7.84 22.66
C MET A 228 -6.45 9.33 22.96
N GLN A 229 -6.47 9.70 24.24
CA GLN A 229 -6.34 11.07 24.71
C GLN A 229 -5.19 11.16 25.72
N ASN A 230 -4.47 12.28 25.68
CA ASN A 230 -3.34 12.52 26.58
C ASN A 230 -3.76 13.25 27.87
N GLN A 231 -4.82 12.78 28.55
CA GLN A 231 -5.44 13.51 29.67
C GLN A 231 -5.64 12.70 30.95
N GLU A 232 -5.99 11.41 30.86
CA GLU A 232 -6.23 10.56 32.04
C GLU A 232 -5.66 9.15 31.85
N LYS A 233 -5.21 8.52 32.93
CA LYS A 233 -4.71 7.14 32.88
C LYS A 233 -5.84 6.16 32.57
N VAL A 234 -5.52 5.08 31.87
CA VAL A 234 -6.44 3.96 31.65
C VAL A 234 -5.97 2.81 32.53
N SER A 235 -6.85 2.31 33.39
CA SER A 235 -6.48 1.31 34.39
C SER A 235 -7.32 0.05 34.28
N PHE A 236 -6.67 -1.10 34.44
CA PHE A 236 -7.27 -2.41 34.43
C PHE A 236 -6.86 -3.18 35.68
N THR A 237 -7.68 -4.12 36.10
CA THR A 237 -7.33 -5.14 37.08
C THR A 237 -6.94 -6.45 36.39
N SER A 238 -5.93 -7.13 36.93
CA SER A 238 -5.53 -8.47 36.53
C SER A 238 -5.24 -9.32 37.77
N ARG A 239 -5.04 -10.63 37.59
CA ARG A 239 -4.58 -11.52 38.67
C ARG A 239 -3.18 -11.16 39.21
N PHE A 240 -2.43 -10.34 38.47
CA PHE A 240 -1.09 -9.87 38.83
C PHE A 240 -1.12 -8.44 39.41
N GLY A 241 -2.30 -7.90 39.69
CA GLY A 241 -2.50 -6.56 40.24
C GLY A 241 -2.98 -5.55 39.20
N SER A 242 -2.78 -4.27 39.53
CA SER A 242 -3.21 -3.14 38.70
C SER A 242 -2.32 -2.99 37.47
N VAL A 243 -2.93 -2.82 36.31
CA VAL A 243 -2.27 -2.48 35.06
C VAL A 243 -2.65 -1.05 34.71
N VAL A 244 -1.67 -0.16 34.71
CA VAL A 244 -1.89 1.28 34.51
C VAL A 244 -1.18 1.72 33.24
N PHE A 245 -1.96 2.28 32.32
CA PHE A 245 -1.49 2.91 31.10
C PHE A 245 -1.51 4.43 31.32
N GLU A 246 -0.32 5.03 31.38
CA GLU A 246 -0.17 6.47 31.51
C GLU A 246 -0.59 7.18 30.20
N PRO A 247 -1.13 8.39 30.27
CA PRO A 247 -1.49 9.15 29.07
C PRO A 247 -0.28 9.32 28.15
N THR A 248 -0.45 8.98 26.88
CA THR A 248 0.57 9.14 25.86
C THR A 248 -0.02 9.29 24.46
N SER A 249 0.56 10.20 23.68
CA SER A 249 0.26 10.40 22.26
C SER A 249 1.17 9.60 21.32
N THR A 250 2.22 8.95 21.85
CA THR A 250 3.11 8.06 21.10
C THR A 250 3.16 6.69 21.78
N PRO A 251 3.60 5.61 21.10
CA PRO A 251 3.63 4.29 21.70
C PRO A 251 4.58 4.27 22.89
N ALA A 252 4.11 3.75 24.02
CA ALA A 252 4.85 3.61 25.26
C ALA A 252 4.86 2.15 25.72
N MET A 253 5.67 1.85 26.74
CA MET A 253 5.75 0.53 27.36
C MET A 253 5.25 0.58 28.80
N CYS A 254 4.28 -0.27 29.13
CA CYS A 254 3.86 -0.53 30.51
C CYS A 254 4.51 -1.85 30.95
N ARG A 255 4.98 -1.94 32.20
CA ARG A 255 5.64 -3.13 32.73
C ARG A 255 4.99 -3.57 34.03
N ILE A 256 4.65 -4.86 34.10
CA ILE A 256 3.97 -5.46 35.25
C ILE A 256 4.79 -6.66 35.74
N PRO A 257 5.20 -6.69 37.01
CA PRO A 257 5.81 -7.87 37.60
C PRO A 257 4.83 -9.06 37.61
N LEU A 258 5.25 -10.20 37.07
CA LEU A 258 4.50 -11.45 37.08
C LEU A 258 5.03 -12.45 38.13
N GLY A 259 6.29 -12.27 38.57
CA GLY A 259 6.97 -13.20 39.48
C GLY A 259 7.47 -14.47 38.76
N ALA A 260 7.64 -15.56 39.50
CA ALA A 260 8.09 -16.81 38.92
C ALA A 260 7.01 -17.44 38.02
N LEU A 261 7.40 -17.88 36.82
CA LEU A 261 6.52 -18.57 35.87
C LEU A 261 7.16 -19.87 35.40
N GLU A 262 6.38 -20.94 35.38
CA GLU A 262 6.79 -22.20 34.75
C GLU A 262 6.50 -22.18 33.25
N ALA A 263 7.22 -23.01 32.49
CA ALA A 263 6.83 -23.31 31.12
C ALA A 263 5.48 -24.06 31.13
N GLY A 264 4.59 -23.76 30.19
CA GLY A 264 3.22 -24.27 30.26
C GLY A 264 2.17 -23.26 29.81
N GLU A 265 0.91 -23.56 30.12
CA GLU A 265 -0.20 -22.64 29.87
C GLU A 265 -0.11 -21.41 30.79
N PHE A 266 -0.17 -20.23 30.18
CA PHE A 266 -0.24 -18.96 30.87
C PHE A 266 -1.51 -18.22 30.47
N GLN A 267 -2.26 -17.78 31.48
CA GLN A 267 -3.46 -16.99 31.30
C GLN A 267 -3.25 -15.55 31.76
N PHE A 268 -3.69 -14.61 30.94
CA PHE A 268 -3.67 -13.19 31.27
C PHE A 268 -5.02 -12.57 30.93
N ARG A 269 -5.63 -11.91 31.91
CA ARG A 269 -6.92 -11.24 31.76
C ARG A 269 -6.79 -9.81 32.29
N LEU A 270 -7.25 -8.87 31.49
CA LEU A 270 -7.42 -7.47 31.83
C LEU A 270 -8.91 -7.19 31.94
N GLU A 271 -9.34 -6.53 33.02
CA GLU A 271 -10.69 -6.00 33.17
C GLU A 271 -10.62 -4.51 33.52
N ALA A 272 -11.28 -3.67 32.73
CA ALA A 272 -11.18 -2.22 32.84
C ALA A 272 -11.89 -1.69 34.08
N ILE A 273 -11.26 -0.74 34.77
CA ILE A 273 -11.87 0.01 35.87
C ILE A 273 -12.79 1.12 35.33
N GLY A 274 -12.63 1.48 34.06
CA GLY A 274 -13.35 2.54 33.38
C GLY A 274 -12.68 3.91 33.52
N THR A 275 -13.02 4.83 32.64
CA THR A 275 -12.48 6.20 32.56
C THR A 275 -13.61 7.19 32.30
N LEU A 276 -13.33 8.50 32.36
CA LEU A 276 -14.31 9.52 32.00
C LEU A 276 -14.50 9.61 30.48
N GLY A 277 -13.43 9.59 29.70
CA GLY A 277 -13.48 9.74 28.24
C GLY A 277 -12.30 9.15 27.45
N ASN A 278 -11.27 8.62 28.11
CA ASN A 278 -10.11 8.02 27.47
C ASN A 278 -10.27 6.51 27.22
N GLY A 279 -9.31 5.93 26.49
CA GLY A 279 -9.11 4.50 26.42
C GLY A 279 -7.75 4.18 25.81
N VAL A 280 -7.50 2.90 25.62
CA VAL A 280 -6.17 2.40 25.25
C VAL A 280 -6.24 1.56 23.97
N PHE A 281 -5.17 1.67 23.18
CA PHE A 281 -4.82 0.78 22.10
C PHE A 281 -3.63 -0.07 22.54
N LEU A 282 -3.71 -1.37 22.37
CA LEU A 282 -2.65 -2.33 22.72
C LEU A 282 -2.04 -2.89 21.45
N ASP A 283 -0.71 -2.92 21.40
CA ASP A 283 0.06 -3.35 20.23
C ASP A 283 0.49 -4.81 20.39
N PHE A 284 1.44 -5.05 21.30
CA PHE A 284 1.94 -6.39 21.61
C PHE A 284 2.26 -6.53 23.09
N PHE A 285 2.45 -7.80 23.48
CA PHE A 285 2.87 -8.22 24.80
C PHE A 285 4.19 -8.98 24.70
N ALA A 286 5.04 -8.82 25.71
CA ALA A 286 6.29 -9.56 25.83
C ALA A 286 6.56 -9.99 27.27
N ILE A 287 6.90 -11.25 27.49
CA ILE A 287 7.38 -11.76 28.78
C ILE A 287 8.89 -11.97 28.70
N THR A 288 9.62 -11.38 29.64
CA THR A 288 11.07 -11.53 29.83
C THR A 288 11.39 -11.73 31.30
N GLU A 289 12.64 -12.09 31.62
CA GLU A 289 13.17 -11.83 32.96
C GLU A 289 13.21 -10.31 33.19
N GLU A 290 13.04 -9.90 34.45
CA GLU A 290 13.02 -8.50 34.89
C GLU A 290 14.25 -7.72 34.43
N GLU A 291 15.44 -8.32 34.57
CA GLU A 291 16.72 -7.70 34.18
C GLU A 291 16.85 -7.42 32.67
N GLU A 292 16.04 -8.11 31.84
CA GLU A 292 16.04 -7.99 30.39
C GLU A 292 14.86 -7.15 29.85
N ALA A 293 13.95 -6.67 30.71
CA ALA A 293 12.71 -6.03 30.29
C ALA A 293 12.92 -4.72 29.49
N GLU A 294 14.03 -4.02 29.72
CA GLU A 294 14.41 -2.83 28.94
C GLU A 294 14.93 -3.16 27.53
N LYS A 295 15.27 -4.43 27.25
CA LYS A 295 15.66 -4.88 25.91
C LYS A 295 14.47 -5.21 25.01
N VAL A 296 13.24 -5.04 25.52
CA VAL A 296 12.02 -5.10 24.73
C VAL A 296 11.65 -3.69 24.27
N TYR A 297 11.78 -3.44 22.98
CA TYR A 297 11.40 -2.18 22.35
C TYR A 297 11.06 -2.40 20.88
N ALA A 298 10.46 -1.40 20.23
CA ALA A 298 10.16 -1.47 18.82
C ALA A 298 10.76 -0.27 18.08
N VAL A 299 11.41 -0.53 16.94
CA VAL A 299 12.07 0.50 16.12
C VAL A 299 11.39 0.57 14.76
N LYS A 300 11.16 1.80 14.29
CA LYS A 300 10.64 2.04 12.94
C LYS A 300 11.73 1.69 11.93
N GLU A 301 11.43 0.76 11.03
CA GLU A 301 12.25 0.43 9.87
C GLU A 301 11.48 0.78 8.60
N ILE A 302 12.10 1.56 7.72
CA ILE A 302 11.53 1.88 6.40
C ILE A 302 11.75 0.67 5.49
N ARG A 303 10.70 0.24 4.80
CA ARG A 303 10.78 -0.88 3.86
C ARG A 303 11.57 -0.46 2.62
N ASN A 304 12.44 -1.36 2.15
CA ASN A 304 13.17 -1.13 0.91
C ASN A 304 12.26 -1.38 -0.30
N VAL A 305 11.79 -0.28 -0.88
CA VAL A 305 10.94 -0.24 -2.09
C VAL A 305 11.75 -0.19 -3.39
N ILE A 306 13.08 -0.01 -3.31
CA ILE A 306 13.94 0.14 -4.49
C ILE A 306 14.30 -1.26 -5.00
N PRO A 307 13.92 -1.62 -6.24
CA PRO A 307 14.27 -2.90 -6.83
C PRO A 307 15.71 -2.90 -7.34
N LYS A 308 16.27 -4.11 -7.50
CA LYS A 308 17.38 -4.30 -8.44
C LYS A 308 16.80 -4.25 -9.86
N ILE A 309 17.35 -3.36 -10.69
CA ILE A 309 16.89 -3.12 -12.07
C ILE A 309 17.94 -3.65 -13.05
N GLU A 310 17.55 -4.62 -13.88
CA GLU A 310 18.38 -5.16 -14.96
C GLU A 310 17.76 -4.79 -16.32
N ARG A 311 18.56 -4.20 -17.21
CA ARG A 311 18.09 -3.68 -18.50
C ARG A 311 18.68 -4.51 -19.64
N GLN A 312 17.82 -4.95 -20.56
CA GLN A 312 18.20 -5.67 -21.77
C GLN A 312 17.38 -5.15 -22.95
N ASN A 313 17.98 -4.26 -23.75
CA ASN A 313 17.33 -3.60 -24.88
C ASN A 313 16.01 -2.91 -24.48
N GLU A 314 14.91 -3.34 -25.08
CA GLU A 314 13.52 -2.87 -24.90
C GLU A 314 12.87 -3.35 -23.58
N ARG A 315 13.58 -4.20 -22.81
CA ARG A 315 13.06 -4.84 -21.60
C ARG A 315 13.79 -4.40 -20.33
N VAL A 316 13.01 -4.23 -19.28
CA VAL A 316 13.45 -3.98 -17.91
C VAL A 316 12.97 -5.13 -17.02
N LYS A 317 13.86 -5.67 -16.20
CA LYS A 317 13.55 -6.64 -15.15
C LYS A 317 13.65 -5.96 -13.79
N TYR A 318 12.61 -6.13 -12.97
CA TYR A 318 12.54 -5.65 -11.60
C TYR A 318 12.62 -6.85 -10.65
N GLN A 319 13.54 -6.80 -9.68
CA GLN A 319 13.61 -7.74 -8.58
C GLN A 319 13.52 -6.99 -7.25
N TYR A 320 12.48 -7.30 -6.46
CA TYR A 320 12.23 -6.70 -5.15
C TYR A 320 12.74 -7.58 -4.00
N ASN A 321 12.60 -7.07 -2.77
CA ASN A 321 13.43 -7.45 -1.62
C ASN A 321 12.79 -8.48 -0.67
N TYR A 322 11.50 -8.78 -0.81
CA TYR A 322 10.74 -9.55 0.18
C TYR A 322 10.17 -10.86 -0.33
N GLY A 323 10.72 -11.41 -1.42
CA GLY A 323 10.34 -12.73 -1.96
C GLY A 323 9.36 -12.64 -3.13
N GLU A 324 9.11 -11.43 -3.63
CA GLU A 324 8.42 -11.20 -4.88
C GLU A 324 9.14 -11.90 -6.04
N ILE A 325 8.37 -12.43 -6.97
CA ILE A 325 8.89 -12.92 -8.24
C ILE A 325 9.33 -11.75 -9.14
N PRO A 326 10.34 -11.94 -10.02
CA PRO A 326 10.74 -10.89 -10.94
C PRO A 326 9.60 -10.46 -11.87
N ILE A 327 9.53 -9.17 -12.17
CA ILE A 327 8.63 -8.62 -13.19
C ILE A 327 9.43 -8.11 -14.38
N TYR A 328 9.00 -8.49 -15.57
CA TYR A 328 9.59 -8.12 -16.85
C TYR A 328 8.65 -7.18 -17.58
N PHE A 329 9.09 -5.94 -17.78
CA PHE A 329 8.37 -4.93 -18.53
C PHE A 329 9.07 -4.66 -19.85
N THR A 330 8.36 -4.77 -20.97
CA THR A 330 8.92 -4.56 -22.32
C THR A 330 8.14 -3.48 -23.04
N ILE A 331 8.85 -2.46 -23.54
CA ILE A 331 8.29 -1.39 -24.38
C ILE A 331 8.79 -1.60 -25.81
N GLN A 332 7.90 -1.73 -26.78
CA GLN A 332 8.27 -2.04 -28.17
C GLN A 332 8.97 -0.89 -28.89
N ASN A 333 8.86 0.32 -28.37
CA ASN A 333 9.58 1.46 -28.90
C ASN A 333 11.05 1.41 -28.49
N ARG A 334 11.97 1.66 -29.43
CA ARG A 334 13.41 1.62 -29.16
C ARG A 334 13.97 2.89 -28.52
N ARG A 335 13.24 4.01 -28.60
CA ARG A 335 13.67 5.30 -28.05
C ARG A 335 13.15 5.45 -26.62
N ILE A 336 13.78 4.72 -25.71
CA ILE A 336 13.43 4.72 -24.29
C ILE A 336 14.52 5.43 -23.50
N ARG A 337 14.12 6.35 -22.63
CA ARG A 337 14.96 6.89 -21.57
C ARG A 337 14.42 6.49 -20.22
N ASN A 338 15.32 6.14 -19.31
CA ASN A 338 14.96 5.77 -17.96
C ASN A 338 15.36 6.87 -16.98
N ARG A 339 14.48 7.16 -16.02
CA ARG A 339 14.67 8.14 -14.96
C ARG A 339 14.21 7.51 -13.65
N ASP A 340 14.75 7.99 -12.54
CA ASP A 340 14.39 7.52 -11.21
C ASP A 340 13.68 8.64 -10.45
N LEU A 341 12.61 8.29 -9.74
CA LEU A 341 11.94 9.15 -8.78
C LEU A 341 11.99 8.50 -7.41
N TYR A 342 12.76 9.09 -6.50
CA TYR A 342 12.88 8.65 -5.10
C TYR A 342 11.77 9.28 -4.25
N SER A 343 10.52 9.03 -4.62
CA SER A 343 9.31 9.44 -3.90
C SER A 343 8.17 8.46 -4.20
N GLY A 344 7.27 8.29 -3.24
CA GLY A 344 5.99 7.56 -3.39
C GLY A 344 4.86 8.38 -4.02
N CYS A 345 5.15 9.60 -4.46
CA CYS A 345 4.20 10.59 -4.98
C CYS A 345 4.69 11.16 -6.33
N LEU A 346 3.98 10.86 -7.42
CA LEU A 346 4.31 11.37 -8.76
C LEU A 346 4.13 12.90 -8.88
N GLU A 347 3.33 13.55 -8.03
CA GLU A 347 3.20 15.02 -7.99
C GLU A 347 4.45 15.73 -7.45
N ASP A 348 5.38 15.00 -6.81
CA ASP A 348 6.69 15.54 -6.44
C ASP A 348 7.59 15.74 -7.68
N ALA A 349 7.37 14.93 -8.72
CA ALA A 349 8.00 15.18 -10.01
C ALA A 349 7.39 16.42 -10.67
N LEU A 350 8.25 17.34 -11.09
CA LEU A 350 7.80 18.56 -11.76
C LEU A 350 7.21 18.22 -13.12
N ILE A 351 6.01 18.73 -13.40
CA ILE A 351 5.27 18.39 -14.62
C ILE A 351 6.03 18.76 -15.91
N THR A 352 6.75 19.88 -15.87
CA THR A 352 7.62 20.33 -16.96
C THR A 352 8.76 19.37 -17.25
N ARG A 353 9.16 18.55 -16.27
CA ARG A 353 10.19 17.52 -16.44
C ARG A 353 9.60 16.20 -16.93
N MET A 354 8.44 15.81 -16.42
CA MET A 354 7.76 14.60 -16.89
C MET A 354 7.29 14.70 -18.35
N THR A 355 7.05 15.92 -18.84
CA THR A 355 6.59 16.22 -20.20
C THR A 355 7.72 16.68 -21.13
N ASN A 356 8.99 16.47 -20.76
CA ASN A 356 10.14 16.90 -21.56
C ASN A 356 11.12 15.75 -21.80
N SER A 357 11.60 15.64 -23.04
CA SER A 357 12.53 14.60 -23.50
C SER A 357 13.99 15.01 -23.46
N ASP A 358 14.33 16.20 -22.97
CA ASP A 358 15.71 16.66 -22.86
C ASP A 358 16.38 16.11 -21.59
N GLN A 359 17.64 15.68 -21.69
CA GLN A 359 18.37 15.00 -20.61
C GLN A 359 18.61 15.89 -19.39
N THR A 360 18.58 17.20 -19.54
CA THR A 360 18.67 18.14 -18.42
C THR A 360 17.44 18.07 -17.50
N TYR A 361 16.37 17.38 -17.94
CA TYR A 361 15.13 17.18 -17.21
C TYR A 361 15.07 15.85 -16.45
N ASP A 362 16.11 15.02 -16.50
CA ASP A 362 16.07 13.65 -15.97
C ASP A 362 15.98 13.58 -14.43
N ASN A 363 16.52 14.57 -13.70
CA ASN A 363 16.20 14.71 -12.28
C ASN A 363 14.80 15.32 -12.15
N LEU A 364 13.80 14.49 -11.85
CA LEU A 364 12.38 14.82 -11.89
C LEU A 364 11.93 15.79 -10.78
N THR A 365 12.63 15.88 -9.66
CA THR A 365 12.25 16.73 -8.50
C THR A 365 12.94 18.10 -8.53
N LYS A 366 14.07 18.22 -9.23
CA LYS A 366 14.92 19.42 -9.19
C LYS A 366 14.21 20.65 -9.76
N SER A 367 14.18 21.76 -9.03
CA SER A 367 13.70 23.03 -9.60
C SER A 367 14.62 23.54 -10.73
N PHE A 368 14.09 24.32 -11.68
CA PHE A 368 14.89 24.88 -12.79
C PHE A 368 16.09 25.71 -12.33
N SER A 369 15.90 26.52 -11.29
CA SER A 369 16.95 27.36 -10.70
C SER A 369 17.75 26.66 -9.60
N GLY A 370 17.32 25.48 -9.15
CA GLY A 370 17.82 24.86 -7.92
C GLY A 370 17.49 25.66 -6.65
N ALA A 371 16.62 26.68 -6.74
CA ALA A 371 16.29 27.57 -5.62
C ALA A 371 15.32 26.95 -4.60
N PHE A 372 14.66 25.84 -4.98
CA PHE A 372 13.74 25.11 -4.11
C PHE A 372 14.32 23.75 -3.76
N MET A 373 14.05 23.32 -2.53
CA MET A 373 14.28 21.95 -2.10
C MET A 373 13.52 20.96 -2.97
N ASP A 374 14.11 19.78 -3.16
CA ASP A 374 13.43 18.69 -3.83
C ASP A 374 12.19 18.29 -3.02
N LYS A 375 11.08 18.10 -3.73
CA LYS A 375 9.82 17.67 -3.11
C LYS A 375 9.92 16.19 -2.74
N HIS A 376 9.40 15.85 -1.57
CA HIS A 376 9.31 14.48 -1.07
C HIS A 376 8.12 14.38 -0.11
N SER A 377 6.97 14.01 -0.65
CA SER A 377 5.69 13.97 0.06
C SER A 377 5.40 12.60 0.67
N ASP A 378 5.93 11.51 0.10
CA ASP A 378 5.74 10.15 0.59
C ASP A 378 7.01 9.31 0.32
N GLU A 379 7.26 8.34 1.19
CA GLU A 379 8.30 7.34 0.97
C GLU A 379 7.90 6.42 -0.19
N GLY A 380 8.83 6.13 -1.07
CA GLY A 380 8.53 5.32 -2.25
C GLY A 380 9.61 5.42 -3.32
N PHE A 381 9.39 4.69 -4.41
CA PHE A 381 10.27 4.72 -5.56
C PHE A 381 9.49 4.39 -6.82
N TYR A 382 9.65 5.20 -7.85
CA TYR A 382 9.21 4.89 -9.21
C TYR A 382 10.40 4.83 -10.16
N HIS A 383 10.52 3.71 -10.88
CA HIS A 383 11.35 3.67 -12.08
C HIS A 383 10.51 4.14 -13.27
N ALA A 384 10.94 5.23 -13.90
CA ALA A 384 10.25 5.86 -15.01
C ALA A 384 10.89 5.51 -16.35
N SER A 385 10.22 4.75 -17.19
CA SER A 385 10.61 4.52 -18.58
C SER A 385 9.80 5.43 -19.51
N MET A 386 10.47 6.29 -20.26
CA MET A 386 9.86 7.28 -21.15
C MET A 386 10.17 6.96 -22.61
N VAL A 387 9.13 6.81 -23.42
CA VAL A 387 9.25 6.82 -24.89
C VAL A 387 9.37 8.26 -25.36
N GLU A 388 10.51 8.56 -25.97
CA GLU A 388 10.85 9.90 -26.42
C GLU A 388 10.23 10.24 -27.77
N ALA A 389 9.78 11.48 -27.91
CA ALA A 389 9.51 12.13 -29.19
C ALA A 389 8.60 11.33 -30.15
N ILE A 390 7.40 11.01 -29.70
CA ILE A 390 6.32 10.43 -30.52
C ILE A 390 5.78 11.53 -31.42
N PHE A 391 6.41 11.71 -32.58
CA PHE A 391 5.94 12.66 -33.58
C PHE A 391 4.61 12.20 -34.19
N LEU A 392 3.61 13.08 -34.12
CA LEU A 392 2.24 12.82 -34.51
C LEU A 392 1.77 13.92 -35.48
N PRO A 393 1.75 13.65 -36.80
CA PRO A 393 1.29 14.61 -37.80
C PRO A 393 -0.14 15.12 -37.55
N ALA A 394 -0.48 16.27 -38.14
CA ALA A 394 -1.86 16.76 -38.17
C ALA A 394 -2.83 15.69 -38.71
N LYS A 395 -4.03 15.61 -38.14
CA LYS A 395 -5.10 14.66 -38.54
C LYS A 395 -4.61 13.20 -38.63
N SER A 396 -3.79 12.77 -37.68
CA SER A 396 -3.20 11.44 -37.71
C SER A 396 -3.39 10.68 -36.41
N ARG A 397 -3.09 9.39 -36.49
CA ARG A 397 -3.14 8.46 -35.38
C ARG A 397 -1.81 7.70 -35.29
N ARG A 398 -1.36 7.43 -34.06
CA ARG A 398 -0.20 6.58 -33.80
C ARG A 398 -0.45 5.68 -32.61
N VAL A 399 0.05 4.45 -32.69
CA VAL A 399 -0.11 3.44 -31.64
C VAL A 399 1.26 3.00 -31.16
N GLU A 400 1.42 2.97 -29.84
CA GLU A 400 2.60 2.42 -29.16
C GLU A 400 2.17 1.21 -28.32
N TYR A 401 3.05 0.21 -28.21
CA TYR A 401 2.78 -1.03 -27.51
C TYR A 401 3.82 -1.30 -26.43
N ALA A 402 3.36 -1.90 -25.34
CA ALA A 402 4.18 -2.49 -24.30
C ALA A 402 3.49 -3.73 -23.76
N TYR A 403 4.22 -4.54 -22.99
CA TYR A 403 3.63 -5.63 -22.22
C TYR A 403 4.43 -5.87 -20.94
N VAL A 404 3.74 -6.42 -19.94
CA VAL A 404 4.33 -6.83 -18.68
C VAL A 404 4.09 -8.32 -18.49
N SER A 405 5.09 -9.03 -17.98
CA SER A 405 5.03 -10.46 -17.69
C SER A 405 5.85 -10.82 -16.46
N THR A 406 5.51 -11.90 -15.78
CA THR A 406 6.42 -12.55 -14.81
C THR A 406 7.23 -13.69 -15.45
N CYS A 407 7.00 -13.97 -16.75
CA CYS A 407 7.74 -14.96 -17.52
C CYS A 407 8.81 -14.30 -18.40
N GLU A 408 10.08 -14.63 -18.16
CA GLU A 408 11.22 -14.04 -18.88
C GLU A 408 11.21 -14.34 -20.39
N GLU A 409 10.80 -15.54 -20.80
CA GLU A 409 10.97 -15.99 -22.18
C GLU A 409 9.95 -15.37 -23.15
N LYS A 410 8.88 -14.77 -22.63
CA LYS A 410 7.77 -14.26 -23.43
C LYS A 410 8.20 -13.10 -24.29
N LYS A 411 7.93 -13.17 -25.60
CA LYS A 411 8.19 -12.09 -26.55
C LYS A 411 7.00 -11.96 -27.47
N TYR A 412 6.57 -10.73 -27.69
CA TYR A 412 5.49 -10.39 -28.59
C TYR A 412 5.96 -9.29 -29.53
N THR A 413 5.50 -9.34 -30.77
CA THR A 413 5.63 -8.28 -31.77
C THR A 413 4.43 -7.34 -31.71
N ASN A 414 4.56 -6.14 -32.28
CA ASN A 414 3.42 -5.21 -32.41
C ASN A 414 2.22 -5.83 -33.13
N HIS A 415 2.45 -6.67 -34.13
CA HIS A 415 1.38 -7.32 -34.89
C HIS A 415 0.60 -8.33 -34.02
N GLU A 416 1.31 -9.13 -33.21
CA GLU A 416 0.68 -10.07 -32.29
C GLU A 416 -0.11 -9.34 -31.20
N LEU A 417 0.45 -8.27 -30.63
CA LEU A 417 -0.22 -7.44 -29.63
C LEU A 417 -1.49 -6.79 -30.18
N GLU A 418 -1.46 -6.24 -31.40
CA GLU A 418 -2.67 -5.67 -32.02
C GLU A 418 -3.75 -6.73 -32.24
N LYS A 419 -3.37 -7.92 -32.74
CA LYS A 419 -4.33 -9.02 -32.94
C LYS A 419 -4.98 -9.48 -31.63
N LEU A 420 -4.18 -9.61 -30.57
CA LEU A 420 -4.68 -9.97 -29.23
C LEU A 420 -5.61 -8.91 -28.67
N TRP A 421 -5.24 -7.63 -28.81
CA TRP A 421 -6.08 -6.51 -28.40
C TRP A 421 -7.40 -6.48 -29.17
N GLU A 422 -7.40 -6.64 -30.50
CA GLU A 422 -8.62 -6.64 -31.31
C GLU A 422 -9.61 -7.71 -30.86
N MET A 423 -9.13 -8.92 -30.56
CA MET A 423 -9.98 -10.00 -30.05
C MET A 423 -10.68 -9.60 -28.76
N ARG A 424 -9.96 -8.97 -27.83
CA ARG A 424 -10.50 -8.51 -26.53
C ARG A 424 -11.43 -7.29 -26.67
N ALA A 425 -11.06 -6.32 -27.50
CA ALA A 425 -11.88 -5.12 -27.70
C ALA A 425 -13.22 -5.43 -28.40
N LYS A 426 -13.25 -6.42 -29.31
CA LYS A 426 -14.48 -6.88 -29.97
C LYS A 426 -15.45 -7.56 -29.00
N THR A 427 -14.96 -8.34 -28.04
CA THR A 427 -15.82 -8.97 -27.01
C THR A 427 -16.55 -7.94 -26.14
N VAL A 428 -15.99 -6.74 -25.96
CA VAL A 428 -16.64 -5.68 -25.18
C VAL A 428 -17.71 -4.93 -26.00
N SER A 429 -17.45 -4.68 -27.28
CA SER A 429 -18.40 -3.98 -28.16
C SER A 429 -19.61 -4.82 -28.60
N GLY A 430 -19.56 -6.16 -28.44
CA GLY A 430 -20.66 -7.07 -28.76
C GLY A 430 -21.65 -7.35 -27.62
N THR A 431 -21.53 -6.67 -26.47
CA THR A 431 -22.42 -6.84 -25.29
C THR A 431 -23.40 -5.67 -25.09
N GLY A 432 -23.54 -4.80 -26.10
CA GLY A 432 -24.51 -3.70 -26.12
C GLY A 432 -25.87 -4.09 -26.68
#